data_AF-A0A7K5KT54-F1
#
_entry.id   AF-A0A7K5KT54-F1
#
_cell.length_a   1.000
_cell.length_b   1.000
_cell.length_c   1.000
_cell.angle_alpha   90.00
_cell.angle_beta   90.00
_cell.angle_gamma   90.00
#
_symmetry.space_group_name_H-M   'P 1'
#
loop_
_entity.id
_entity.type
_entity.pdbx_description
1 polymer ?
#
loop_
_entity_poly.entity_id
_entity_poly.type
_entity_poly.pdbx_seq_one_letter_code
_entity_poly.pdbx_strand_id
1 'polypeptide(L)'
;MEAALTDMYDQALLGILQHVGNVEEFLRILFGFLYRKTDFYRLLLRPGDRLGFPPGAAQAMALQAFRVFERMARQDDEKRRRELEAKLRKKEEEEEAAAAAERVKLCPAAQEIEVETTEHIPAPDTEGAAGTQESASAQGAAAHSLVSMEPSGAAAPAELPMRQEQFQTNPDSYNGAVRENYTWSQDYSDLEIKVPVPKHIVKGKQVSVDISSGAIRVAVLEGSSQHVLMEGKLTHKINTESSLWSLEPGKCVLINLNKGDEYWWNAILEGEEQIDIDKINKERSMATVDEEEHAVLDRLTFDYHQKLQGKPQSHELKVHEMLKKGWDTEGSPFRGQKFDPSMFNISPGAVQF
;
A
#
# COMPACT_ATOMS: atom_id res chain seq x y z
N MET A 1 -14.98 21.54 -8.75
CA MET A 1 -15.87 21.05 -9.83
C MET A 1 -15.06 20.42 -10.95
N GLU A 2 -13.91 20.99 -11.31
CA GLU A 2 -13.01 20.42 -12.34
C GLU A 2 -12.33 19.10 -11.90
N ALA A 3 -11.78 19.04 -10.67
CA ALA A 3 -11.17 17.82 -10.12
C ALA A 3 -12.13 16.60 -10.10
N ALA A 4 -13.37 16.80 -9.66
CA ALA A 4 -14.38 15.73 -9.55
C ALA A 4 -14.84 15.15 -10.90
N LEU A 5 -14.63 15.85 -12.03
CA LEU A 5 -14.92 15.31 -13.37
C LEU A 5 -13.77 14.48 -13.93
N THR A 6 -12.53 14.76 -13.51
CA THR A 6 -11.33 14.00 -13.88
C THR A 6 -11.38 12.60 -13.24
N ASP A 7 -11.60 12.54 -11.94
CA ASP A 7 -11.57 11.29 -11.16
C ASP A 7 -12.59 10.23 -11.66
N MET A 8 -13.69 10.68 -12.27
CA MET A 8 -14.76 9.80 -12.76
C MET A 8 -14.30 8.88 -13.91
N TYR A 9 -13.37 9.34 -14.75
CA TYR A 9 -12.89 8.58 -15.91
C TYR A 9 -11.55 7.90 -15.67
N ASP A 10 -10.90 8.18 -14.54
CA ASP A 10 -9.54 7.72 -14.26
C ASP A 10 -9.42 6.20 -14.28
N GLN A 11 -10.38 5.45 -13.74
CA GLN A 11 -10.34 3.99 -13.77
C GLN A 11 -10.36 3.42 -15.20
N ALA A 12 -11.17 4.00 -16.09
CA ALA A 12 -11.22 3.59 -17.49
C ALA A 12 -9.93 3.97 -18.24
N LEU A 13 -9.40 5.17 -17.98
CA LEU A 13 -8.16 5.64 -18.61
C LEU A 13 -6.94 4.86 -18.12
N LEU A 14 -6.89 4.53 -16.82
CA LEU A 14 -5.87 3.69 -16.20
C LEU A 14 -5.88 2.28 -16.78
N GLY A 15 -7.05 1.67 -16.96
CA GLY A 15 -7.15 0.35 -17.59
C GLY A 15 -6.55 0.35 -19.00
N ILE A 16 -6.85 1.37 -19.81
CA ILE A 16 -6.25 1.51 -21.15
C ILE A 16 -4.74 1.73 -21.05
N LEU A 17 -4.28 2.61 -20.15
CA LEU A 17 -2.86 2.91 -19.98
C LEU A 17 -2.06 1.68 -19.51
N GLN A 18 -2.59 0.89 -18.59
CA GLN A 18 -1.98 -0.35 -18.10
C GLN A 18 -1.85 -1.40 -19.21
N HIS A 19 -2.88 -1.57 -20.04
CA HIS A 19 -2.82 -2.48 -21.19
C HIS A 19 -1.81 -2.05 -22.25
N VAL A 20 -1.66 -0.75 -22.45
CA VAL A 20 -0.75 -0.18 -23.47
C VAL A 20 0.69 -0.11 -22.96
N GLY A 21 0.89 0.08 -21.66
CA GLY A 21 2.19 0.07 -20.97
C GLY A 21 3.07 1.30 -21.21
N ASN A 22 2.67 2.22 -22.10
CA ASN A 22 3.43 3.46 -22.39
C ASN A 22 2.48 4.64 -22.64
N VAL A 23 2.82 5.79 -22.05
CA VAL A 23 2.09 7.07 -22.19
C VAL A 23 2.09 7.57 -23.64
N GLU A 24 3.19 7.44 -24.38
CA GLU A 24 3.27 7.90 -25.78
C GLU A 24 2.26 7.16 -26.66
N GLU A 25 2.21 5.83 -26.51
CA GLU A 25 1.30 4.98 -27.25
C GLU A 25 -0.16 5.17 -26.82
N PHE A 26 -0.40 5.42 -25.53
CA PHE A 26 -1.70 5.81 -25.00
C PHE A 26 -2.21 7.11 -25.64
N LEU A 27 -1.37 8.14 -25.74
CA LEU A 27 -1.73 9.39 -26.41
C LEU A 27 -2.02 9.16 -27.89
N ARG A 28 -1.26 8.30 -28.57
CA ARG A 28 -1.51 7.92 -29.97
C ARG A 28 -2.87 7.25 -30.13
N ILE A 29 -3.27 6.38 -29.20
CA ILE A 29 -4.58 5.73 -29.18
C ILE A 29 -5.69 6.75 -28.92
N LEU A 30 -5.50 7.67 -27.97
CA LEU A 30 -6.46 8.73 -27.66
C LEU A 30 -6.72 9.65 -28.87
N PHE A 31 -5.66 10.18 -29.48
CA PHE A 31 -5.79 10.98 -30.70
C PHE A 31 -6.33 10.16 -31.88
N GLY A 32 -5.98 8.88 -31.97
CA GLY A 32 -6.57 7.95 -32.93
C GLY A 32 -8.07 7.72 -32.72
N PHE A 33 -8.54 7.69 -31.47
CA PHE A 33 -9.95 7.63 -31.13
C PHE A 33 -10.66 8.92 -31.55
N LEU A 34 -10.11 10.09 -31.23
CA LEU A 34 -10.65 11.38 -31.67
C LEU A 34 -10.74 11.45 -33.20
N TYR A 35 -9.75 10.93 -33.92
CA TYR A 35 -9.81 10.84 -35.38
C TYR A 35 -10.95 9.94 -35.90
N ARG A 36 -11.17 8.76 -35.30
CA ARG A 36 -12.13 7.78 -35.82
C ARG A 36 -13.58 8.02 -35.36
N LYS A 37 -13.76 8.60 -34.17
CA LYS A 37 -15.05 8.62 -33.46
C LYS A 37 -15.59 10.01 -33.19
N THR A 38 -14.82 11.07 -33.46
CA THR A 38 -15.27 12.45 -33.31
C THR A 38 -15.00 13.25 -34.58
N ASP A 39 -15.47 14.49 -34.60
CA ASP A 39 -15.21 15.47 -35.65
C ASP A 39 -13.95 16.32 -35.38
N PHE A 40 -13.12 15.93 -34.40
CA PHE A 40 -11.96 16.70 -33.93
C PHE A 40 -10.97 17.08 -35.04
N TYR A 41 -10.75 16.19 -36.02
CA TYR A 41 -9.86 16.43 -37.15
C TYR A 41 -10.58 16.89 -38.43
N ARG A 42 -11.91 17.08 -38.39
CA ARG A 42 -12.65 17.59 -39.54
C ARG A 42 -12.50 19.11 -39.61
N LEU A 43 -12.20 19.61 -40.81
CA LEU A 43 -12.08 21.05 -41.04
C LEU A 43 -13.43 21.64 -41.41
N LEU A 44 -13.79 22.71 -40.70
CA LEU A 44 -14.92 23.56 -41.01
C LEU A 44 -14.48 24.57 -42.07
N LEU A 45 -14.75 24.28 -43.35
CA LEU A 45 -14.28 25.10 -44.47
C LEU A 45 -15.36 26.04 -45.01
N ARG A 46 -16.64 25.70 -44.84
CA ARG A 46 -17.76 26.50 -45.34
C ARG A 46 -18.71 26.91 -44.20
N PRO A 47 -19.36 28.09 -44.31
CA PRO A 47 -20.32 28.55 -43.30
C PRO A 47 -21.58 27.67 -43.12
N GLY A 48 -21.83 26.75 -44.05
CA GLY A 48 -22.94 25.78 -43.97
C GLY A 48 -22.54 24.41 -43.42
N ASP A 49 -21.26 24.19 -43.11
CA ASP A 49 -20.79 22.94 -42.53
C ASP A 49 -21.23 22.88 -41.05
N ARG A 50 -21.72 21.71 -40.62
CA ARG A 50 -22.30 21.53 -39.28
C ARG A 50 -21.38 20.82 -38.29
N LEU A 51 -20.24 20.31 -38.77
CA LEU A 51 -19.32 19.43 -38.03
C LEU A 51 -17.88 19.82 -38.30
N GLY A 52 -17.02 19.70 -37.29
CA GLY A 52 -15.60 20.02 -37.37
C GLY A 52 -15.22 21.40 -36.84
N PHE A 53 -13.93 21.70 -36.89
CA PHE A 53 -13.33 22.90 -36.33
C PHE A 53 -12.66 23.76 -37.42
N PRO A 54 -12.60 25.09 -37.24
CA PRO A 54 -11.81 25.96 -38.11
C PRO A 54 -10.34 25.51 -38.16
N PRO A 55 -9.61 25.77 -39.27
CA PRO A 55 -8.20 25.44 -39.38
C PRO A 55 -7.38 25.94 -38.18
N GLY A 56 -6.67 25.03 -37.51
CA GLY A 56 -5.84 25.33 -36.33
C GLY A 56 -6.57 25.35 -34.98
N ALA A 57 -7.90 25.40 -34.94
CA ALA A 57 -8.64 25.48 -33.68
C ALA A 57 -8.53 24.20 -32.83
N ALA A 58 -8.65 23.01 -33.45
CA ALA A 58 -8.50 21.74 -32.74
C ALA A 58 -7.09 21.56 -32.13
N GLN A 59 -6.05 21.99 -32.85
CA GLN A 59 -4.67 21.98 -32.33
C GLN A 59 -4.52 22.95 -31.16
N ALA A 60 -5.09 24.16 -31.27
CA ALA A 60 -5.06 25.15 -30.19
C ALA A 60 -5.79 24.63 -28.93
N MET A 61 -6.91 23.92 -29.09
CA MET A 61 -7.63 23.29 -27.98
C MET A 61 -6.79 22.24 -27.26
N ALA A 62 -6.16 21.32 -27.99
CA ALA A 62 -5.29 20.31 -27.39
C ALA A 62 -4.10 20.94 -26.65
N LEU A 63 -3.48 21.95 -27.25
CA LEU A 63 -2.36 22.67 -26.63
C LEU A 63 -2.79 23.44 -25.38
N GLN A 64 -4.00 24.03 -25.40
CA GLN A 64 -4.54 24.73 -24.25
C GLN A 64 -4.82 23.76 -23.09
N ALA A 65 -5.40 22.59 -23.37
CA ALA A 65 -5.60 21.55 -22.36
C ALA A 65 -4.26 21.12 -21.74
N PHE A 66 -3.25 20.85 -22.57
CA PHE A 66 -1.90 20.51 -22.08
C PHE A 66 -1.33 21.59 -21.15
N ARG A 67 -1.39 22.87 -21.55
CA ARG A 67 -0.86 23.99 -20.74
C ARG A 67 -1.55 24.17 -19.40
N VAL A 68 -2.83 23.81 -19.30
CA VAL A 68 -3.58 23.86 -18.04
C VAL A 68 -2.98 22.87 -17.04
N PHE A 69 -2.80 21.61 -17.45
CA PHE A 69 -2.19 20.58 -16.61
C PHE A 69 -0.70 20.82 -16.34
N GLU A 70 0.05 21.36 -17.31
CA GLU A 70 1.44 21.77 -17.10
C GLU A 70 1.56 22.83 -15.99
N ARG A 71 0.65 23.79 -15.94
CA ARG A 71 0.63 24.82 -14.88
C ARG A 71 0.28 24.21 -13.53
N MET A 72 -0.69 23.31 -13.47
CA MET A 72 -1.07 22.62 -12.23
C MET A 72 0.10 21.79 -11.69
N ALA A 73 0.78 21.01 -12.54
CA ALA A 73 1.95 20.23 -12.15
C ALA A 73 3.05 21.11 -11.52
N ARG A 74 3.35 22.28 -12.11
CA ARG A 74 4.32 23.23 -11.53
C ARG A 74 3.88 23.75 -10.16
N GLN A 75 2.59 24.01 -9.96
CA GLN A 75 2.06 24.47 -8.67
C GLN A 75 2.15 23.38 -7.61
N ASP A 76 1.86 22.14 -7.97
CA ASP A 76 1.97 20.98 -7.07
C ASP A 76 3.43 20.71 -6.68
N ASP A 77 4.37 20.81 -7.63
CA ASP A 77 5.81 20.70 -7.36
C ASP A 77 6.30 21.81 -6.43
N GLU A 78 5.88 23.06 -6.66
CA GLU A 78 6.21 24.18 -5.78
C GLU A 78 5.67 23.98 -4.36
N LYS A 79 4.43 23.49 -4.25
CA LYS A 79 3.80 23.18 -2.97
C LYS A 79 4.57 22.08 -2.24
N ARG A 80 4.88 20.97 -2.92
CA ARG A 80 5.65 19.85 -2.36
C ARG A 80 7.03 20.29 -1.89
N ARG A 81 7.72 21.15 -2.64
CA ARG A 81 9.01 21.72 -2.24
C ARG A 81 8.90 22.58 -0.98
N ARG A 82 7.89 23.46 -0.90
CA ARG A 82 7.65 24.29 0.29
C ARG A 82 7.33 23.44 1.51
N GLU A 83 6.55 22.37 1.35
CA GLU A 83 6.25 21.43 2.44
C GLU A 83 7.49 20.70 2.93
N LEU A 84 8.36 20.27 2.02
CA LEU A 84 9.64 19.64 2.36
C LEU A 84 10.56 20.62 3.10
N GLU A 85 10.70 21.85 2.61
CA GLU A 85 11.50 22.91 3.25
C GLU A 85 10.95 23.26 4.65
N ALA A 86 9.63 23.32 4.82
CA ALA A 86 9.01 23.54 6.13
C ALA A 86 9.25 22.38 7.09
N LYS A 87 9.18 21.13 6.60
CA LYS A 87 9.51 19.93 7.40
C LYS A 87 10.98 19.91 7.82
N LEU A 88 11.90 20.33 6.95
CA LEU A 88 13.33 20.43 7.26
C LEU A 88 13.59 21.51 8.32
N ARG A 89 13.02 22.71 8.16
CA ARG A 89 13.16 23.78 9.16
C ARG A 89 12.61 23.38 10.52
N LYS A 90 11.46 22.70 10.55
CA LYS A 90 10.87 22.21 11.80
C LYS A 90 11.78 21.16 12.48
N LYS A 91 12.40 20.26 11.71
CA LYS A 91 13.39 19.30 12.22
C LYS A 91 14.64 20.00 12.76
N GLU A 92 15.16 21.01 12.06
CA GLU A 92 16.31 21.81 12.52
C GLU A 92 15.99 22.55 13.82
N GLU A 93 14.81 23.16 13.94
CA GLU A 93 14.36 23.83 15.18
C GLU A 93 14.18 22.85 16.35
N GLU A 94 13.66 21.64 16.10
CA GLU A 94 13.53 20.58 17.11
C GLU A 94 14.89 20.04 17.57
N GLU A 95 15.85 19.89 16.64
CA GLU A 95 17.21 19.45 16.93
C GLU A 95 18.01 20.52 17.70
N GLU A 96 17.85 21.81 17.35
CA GLU A 96 18.45 22.93 18.08
C GLU A 96 17.86 23.09 19.48
N ALA A 97 16.54 22.92 19.65
CA ALA A 97 15.89 22.92 20.95
C ALA A 97 16.33 21.74 21.83
N ALA A 98 16.51 20.55 21.25
CA ALA A 98 17.03 19.38 21.95
C ALA A 98 18.50 19.59 22.39
N ALA A 99 19.35 20.13 21.52
CA ALA A 99 20.74 20.45 21.83
C ALA A 99 20.86 21.56 22.89
N ALA A 100 19.96 22.56 22.88
CA ALA A 100 19.90 23.58 23.92
C ALA A 100 19.47 23.01 25.27
N ALA A 101 18.48 22.11 25.30
CA ALA A 101 18.06 21.40 26.51
C ALA A 101 19.15 20.49 27.08
N GLU A 102 19.99 19.89 26.22
CA GLU A 102 21.15 19.10 26.62
C GLU A 102 22.27 19.97 27.19
N ARG A 103 22.55 21.14 26.60
CA ARG A 103 23.52 22.12 27.14
C ARG A 103 23.13 22.68 28.50
N VAL A 104 21.83 22.86 28.78
CA VAL A 104 21.35 23.30 30.10
C VAL A 104 21.53 22.23 31.19
N LYS A 105 21.55 20.94 30.83
CA LYS A 105 21.78 19.84 31.78
C LYS A 105 23.26 19.64 32.19
N LEU A 106 24.21 20.21 31.45
CA LEU A 106 25.66 20.01 31.69
C LEU A 106 26.32 21.07 32.59
N CYS A 107 25.54 21.95 33.25
CA CYS A 107 26.08 22.90 34.22
C CYS A 107 25.57 22.63 35.65
N PRO A 108 26.42 22.06 36.51
CA PRO A 108 26.50 22.48 37.91
C PRO A 108 27.89 23.06 38.25
N ALA A 109 27.84 24.00 39.19
CA ALA A 109 28.87 24.96 39.56
C ALA A 109 30.17 24.37 40.16
N ALA A 110 31.21 25.21 40.08
CA ALA A 110 32.54 25.06 40.63
C ALA A 110 32.61 24.69 42.12
N GLN A 111 33.60 23.86 42.48
CA GLN A 111 34.29 23.97 43.76
C GLN A 111 35.75 23.48 43.60
N GLU A 112 36.68 24.40 43.88
CA GLU A 112 38.12 24.18 44.00
C GLU A 112 38.42 23.17 45.11
N ILE A 113 39.49 22.36 44.97
CA ILE A 113 40.40 21.90 46.04
C ILE A 113 41.68 21.36 45.36
N GLU A 114 42.82 21.91 45.77
CA GLU A 114 44.18 21.42 45.51
C GLU A 114 44.46 20.08 46.24
N VAL A 115 45.42 19.28 45.76
CA VAL A 115 46.62 18.80 46.50
C VAL A 115 47.27 17.62 45.74
N GLU A 116 48.45 17.91 45.20
CA GLU A 116 49.76 17.21 45.33
C GLU A 116 49.97 15.73 44.94
N THR A 117 51.02 15.57 44.13
CA THR A 117 51.64 14.37 43.53
C THR A 117 52.24 13.39 44.55
N THR A 118 52.19 12.07 44.31
CA THR A 118 53.34 11.13 44.48
C THR A 118 53.08 9.82 43.71
N GLU A 119 54.10 9.34 43.00
CA GLU A 119 54.17 8.09 42.24
C GLU A 119 54.23 6.83 43.14
N HIS A 120 53.63 5.71 42.71
CA HIS A 120 54.28 4.37 42.78
C HIS A 120 53.50 3.29 41.98
N ILE A 121 54.22 2.56 41.12
CA ILE A 121 53.90 1.23 40.53
C ILE A 121 54.74 0.21 41.34
N PRO A 122 54.28 -0.99 41.76
CA PRO A 122 54.10 -2.12 40.83
C PRO A 122 53.02 -3.19 41.12
N ALA A 123 52.71 -3.94 40.07
CA ALA A 123 51.98 -5.23 40.01
C ALA A 123 52.81 -6.38 40.64
N PRO A 124 52.47 -7.69 40.53
CA PRO A 124 51.26 -8.38 40.02
C PRO A 124 50.79 -9.52 40.96
N ASP A 125 49.77 -10.30 40.57
CA ASP A 125 49.80 -11.79 40.53
C ASP A 125 48.43 -12.48 40.73
N THR A 126 48.17 -13.44 39.81
CA THR A 126 47.47 -14.74 39.99
C THR A 126 45.96 -14.71 40.34
N GLU A 127 45.05 -15.54 39.82
CA GLU A 127 45.10 -16.86 39.19
C GLU A 127 43.67 -17.21 38.67
N GLY A 128 43.56 -18.17 37.73
CA GLY A 128 42.33 -18.93 37.42
C GLY A 128 41.71 -18.62 36.04
N ALA A 129 41.99 -19.36 34.95
CA ALA A 129 41.49 -20.71 34.61
C ALA A 129 39.94 -20.78 34.60
N ALA A 130 39.20 -21.24 33.58
CA ALA A 130 39.50 -22.13 32.45
C ALA A 130 38.37 -22.12 31.38
N GLY A 131 38.70 -22.57 30.15
CA GLY A 131 37.85 -23.28 29.16
C GLY A 131 36.76 -22.46 28.44
N THR A 132 36.77 -22.11 27.15
CA THR A 132 37.08 -22.79 25.86
C THR A 132 36.10 -23.88 25.39
N GLN A 133 35.65 -23.67 24.14
CA GLN A 133 35.16 -24.60 23.11
C GLN A 133 33.65 -24.87 23.03
N GLU A 134 33.02 -25.09 21.88
CA GLU A 134 33.19 -24.78 20.44
C GLU A 134 32.13 -25.65 19.72
N SER A 135 31.60 -25.18 18.59
CA SER A 135 31.14 -26.02 17.44
C SER A 135 29.85 -26.87 17.60
N ALA A 136 29.03 -27.16 16.57
CA ALA A 136 28.89 -26.73 15.19
C ALA A 136 27.61 -27.37 14.58
N SER A 137 27.04 -26.71 13.56
CA SER A 137 26.35 -27.18 12.33
C SER A 137 25.78 -28.60 12.15
N ALA A 138 24.62 -28.70 11.46
CA ALA A 138 24.41 -29.34 10.13
C ALA A 138 22.89 -29.57 9.89
N GLN A 139 22.27 -28.95 8.86
CA GLN A 139 21.97 -29.48 7.51
C GLN A 139 21.03 -30.70 7.42
N GLY A 140 20.02 -30.57 6.55
CA GLY A 140 19.22 -31.67 5.99
C GLY A 140 18.38 -31.19 4.81
N ALA A 141 18.59 -31.78 3.63
CA ALA A 141 17.97 -31.47 2.35
C ALA A 141 17.24 -32.70 1.75
N ALA A 142 16.57 -32.47 0.61
CA ALA A 142 15.99 -33.41 -0.39
C ALA A 142 14.49 -33.76 -0.23
N ALA A 143 13.69 -34.10 -1.26
CA ALA A 143 13.58 -33.89 -2.72
C ALA A 143 12.41 -34.80 -3.23
N HIS A 144 11.97 -34.64 -4.50
CA HIS A 144 11.10 -35.49 -5.37
C HIS A 144 9.59 -35.13 -5.42
N SER A 145 9.00 -34.65 -6.54
CA SER A 145 8.76 -35.20 -7.92
C SER A 145 7.58 -36.17 -8.06
N LEU A 146 6.54 -35.80 -8.83
CA LEU A 146 6.11 -36.47 -10.09
C LEU A 146 4.74 -35.98 -10.63
N VAL A 147 4.63 -36.03 -11.96
CA VAL A 147 3.54 -35.66 -12.88
C VAL A 147 2.64 -36.88 -13.17
N SER A 148 1.33 -36.71 -13.42
CA SER A 148 0.60 -37.22 -14.62
C SER A 148 -0.94 -37.33 -14.51
N MET A 149 -1.59 -36.76 -15.54
CA MET A 149 -2.70 -37.27 -16.39
C MET A 149 -4.16 -37.37 -15.88
N GLU A 150 -5.05 -36.75 -16.69
CA GLU A 150 -6.51 -36.96 -16.78
C GLU A 150 -6.88 -38.41 -17.16
N PRO A 151 -8.14 -38.82 -16.91
CA PRO A 151 -9.03 -38.97 -18.07
C PRO A 151 -10.45 -38.41 -17.88
N SER A 152 -11.01 -38.06 -19.05
CA SER A 152 -12.39 -37.67 -19.35
C SER A 152 -13.45 -38.71 -18.93
N GLY A 153 -14.62 -38.23 -18.48
CA GLY A 153 -15.83 -39.04 -18.31
C GLY A 153 -16.98 -38.25 -17.67
N ALA A 154 -17.99 -37.90 -18.48
CA ALA A 154 -19.14 -37.08 -18.10
C ALA A 154 -20.09 -37.75 -17.08
N ALA A 155 -20.47 -37.00 -16.04
CA ALA A 155 -21.74 -37.13 -15.33
C ALA A 155 -22.05 -35.79 -14.62
N ALA A 156 -23.29 -35.33 -14.73
CA ALA A 156 -23.76 -34.04 -14.23
C ALA A 156 -23.43 -33.84 -12.73
N PRO A 157 -22.95 -32.65 -12.30
CA PRO A 157 -22.50 -32.47 -10.93
C PRO A 157 -23.69 -32.24 -10.00
N ALA A 158 -23.75 -33.06 -8.96
CA ALA A 158 -24.29 -32.65 -7.67
C ALA A 158 -23.48 -31.45 -7.16
N GLU A 159 -24.14 -30.46 -6.57
CA GLU A 159 -23.52 -29.25 -6.00
C GLU A 159 -22.45 -29.66 -4.96
N LEU A 160 -21.20 -29.67 -5.42
CA LEU A 160 -20.02 -29.69 -4.56
C LEU A 160 -19.90 -28.31 -3.90
N PRO A 161 -19.34 -28.21 -2.68
CA PRO A 161 -19.00 -26.91 -2.10
C PRO A 161 -18.14 -26.15 -3.10
N MET A 162 -18.62 -24.98 -3.53
CA MET A 162 -17.90 -24.11 -4.46
C MET A 162 -16.50 -23.85 -3.88
N ARG A 163 -15.44 -24.22 -4.60
CA ARG A 163 -14.05 -24.08 -4.14
C ARG A 163 -13.57 -22.65 -4.34
N GLN A 164 -12.66 -22.18 -3.48
CA GLN A 164 -12.10 -20.82 -3.50
C GLN A 164 -11.62 -20.36 -4.89
N GLU A 165 -11.05 -21.28 -5.69
CA GLU A 165 -10.59 -21.00 -7.06
C GLU A 165 -11.70 -20.48 -7.99
N GLN A 166 -12.94 -20.93 -7.81
CA GLN A 166 -14.07 -20.48 -8.62
C GLN A 166 -14.46 -19.04 -8.27
N PHE A 167 -14.34 -18.65 -7.00
CA PHE A 167 -14.65 -17.29 -6.54
C PHE A 167 -13.69 -16.26 -7.13
N GLN A 168 -12.44 -16.64 -7.40
CA GLN A 168 -11.44 -15.74 -8.01
C GLN A 168 -11.72 -15.36 -9.47
N THR A 169 -12.60 -16.09 -10.14
CA THR A 169 -12.94 -15.80 -11.54
C THR A 169 -14.09 -14.81 -11.69
N ASN A 170 -14.87 -14.60 -10.62
CA ASN A 170 -16.02 -13.72 -10.63
C ASN A 170 -15.73 -12.45 -9.82
N PRO A 171 -15.81 -11.26 -10.43
CA PRO A 171 -15.62 -9.99 -9.73
C PRO A 171 -16.47 -9.85 -8.46
N ASP A 172 -17.71 -10.31 -8.49
CA ASP A 172 -18.65 -10.16 -7.38
C ASP A 172 -18.26 -10.99 -6.15
N SER A 173 -17.46 -12.04 -6.34
CA SER A 173 -16.98 -12.93 -5.28
C SER A 173 -15.45 -12.94 -5.13
N TYR A 174 -14.74 -12.04 -5.80
CA TYR A 174 -13.28 -12.03 -5.82
C TYR A 174 -12.71 -11.90 -4.40
N ASN A 175 -11.78 -12.79 -4.04
CA ASN A 175 -11.26 -12.96 -2.68
C ASN A 175 -12.32 -13.13 -1.56
N GLY A 176 -13.58 -13.36 -1.91
CA GLY A 176 -14.70 -13.53 -0.99
C GLY A 176 -15.37 -14.87 -1.20
N ALA A 177 -16.71 -14.88 -1.15
CA ALA A 177 -17.52 -16.08 -1.36
C ALA A 177 -18.93 -15.78 -1.86
N VAL A 178 -19.53 -16.78 -2.50
CA VAL A 178 -20.96 -16.81 -2.82
C VAL A 178 -21.69 -17.57 -1.71
N ARG A 179 -22.71 -16.96 -1.11
CA ARG A 179 -23.61 -17.58 -0.13
C ARG A 179 -25.04 -17.63 -0.68
N GLU A 180 -25.92 -18.34 0.02
CA GLU A 180 -27.34 -18.44 -0.36
C GLU A 180 -28.04 -17.07 -0.31
N ASN A 181 -27.71 -16.27 0.71
CA ASN A 181 -28.43 -15.01 0.99
C ASN A 181 -27.77 -13.77 0.37
N TYR A 182 -26.48 -13.84 0.07
CA TYR A 182 -25.71 -12.72 -0.47
C TYR A 182 -24.41 -13.22 -1.10
N THR A 183 -23.80 -12.39 -1.95
CA THR A 183 -22.46 -12.62 -2.48
C THR A 183 -21.57 -11.50 -2.00
N TRP A 184 -20.31 -11.79 -1.70
CA TRP A 184 -19.38 -10.75 -1.28
C TRP A 184 -18.00 -10.96 -1.88
N SER A 185 -17.34 -9.85 -2.14
CA SER A 185 -15.94 -9.74 -2.57
C SER A 185 -15.21 -8.80 -1.63
N GLN A 186 -13.88 -8.85 -1.68
CA GLN A 186 -13.07 -7.97 -0.86
C GLN A 186 -11.79 -7.58 -1.58
N ASP A 187 -11.36 -6.36 -1.30
CA ASP A 187 -10.02 -5.88 -1.57
C ASP A 187 -9.26 -5.72 -0.25
N TYR A 188 -8.08 -5.14 -0.31
CA TYR A 188 -7.27 -4.91 0.87
C TYR A 188 -7.96 -3.96 1.87
N SER A 189 -8.54 -2.86 1.39
CA SER A 189 -9.17 -1.80 2.20
C SER A 189 -10.68 -1.96 2.40
N ASP A 190 -11.38 -2.58 1.46
CA ASP A 190 -12.84 -2.51 1.38
C ASP A 190 -13.48 -3.90 1.13
N LEU A 191 -14.76 -4.00 1.47
CA LEU A 191 -15.63 -5.16 1.24
C LEU A 191 -16.83 -4.74 0.42
N GLU A 192 -17.19 -5.53 -0.58
CA GLU A 192 -18.40 -5.32 -1.38
C GLU A 192 -19.36 -6.49 -1.17
N ILE A 193 -20.58 -6.19 -0.71
CA ILE A 193 -21.62 -7.17 -0.41
C ILE A 193 -22.83 -6.90 -1.31
N LYS A 194 -23.26 -7.92 -2.04
CA LYS A 194 -24.45 -7.91 -2.91
C LYS A 194 -25.53 -8.81 -2.32
N VAL A 195 -26.60 -8.19 -1.82
CA VAL A 195 -27.77 -8.90 -1.27
C VAL A 195 -28.89 -8.88 -2.31
N PRO A 196 -29.25 -10.01 -2.93
CA PRO A 196 -30.31 -10.05 -3.94
C PRO A 196 -31.66 -9.58 -3.37
N VAL A 197 -32.42 -8.82 -4.17
CA VAL A 197 -33.78 -8.39 -3.80
C VAL A 197 -34.81 -8.81 -4.85
N PRO A 198 -36.08 -9.02 -4.45
CA PRO A 198 -37.15 -9.28 -5.40
C PRO A 198 -37.36 -8.15 -6.43
N LYS A 199 -37.87 -8.51 -7.61
CA LYS A 199 -38.05 -7.58 -8.76
C LYS A 199 -38.96 -6.38 -8.48
N HIS A 200 -39.87 -6.49 -7.51
CA HIS A 200 -40.78 -5.40 -7.13
C HIS A 200 -40.15 -4.36 -6.18
N ILE A 201 -38.91 -4.60 -5.72
CA ILE A 201 -38.16 -3.68 -4.86
C ILE A 201 -37.37 -2.73 -5.74
N VAL A 202 -37.92 -1.53 -5.95
CA VAL A 202 -37.38 -0.54 -6.89
C VAL A 202 -37.09 0.81 -6.24
N LYS A 203 -37.62 1.06 -5.04
CA LYS A 203 -37.43 2.32 -4.31
C LYS A 203 -36.61 2.07 -3.05
N GLY A 204 -35.69 2.98 -2.73
CA GLY A 204 -34.92 2.92 -1.48
C GLY A 204 -35.79 2.92 -0.22
N LYS A 205 -37.00 3.50 -0.25
CA LYS A 205 -37.97 3.43 0.86
C LYS A 205 -38.46 2.03 1.18
N GLN A 206 -38.31 1.08 0.25
CA GLN A 206 -38.66 -0.32 0.43
C GLN A 206 -37.49 -1.12 1.03
N VAL A 207 -36.37 -0.49 1.36
CA VAL A 207 -35.19 -1.15 1.89
C VAL A 207 -34.74 -0.42 3.15
N SER A 208 -34.39 -1.19 4.18
CA SER A 208 -33.78 -0.71 5.41
C SER A 208 -32.41 -1.36 5.53
N VAL A 209 -31.36 -0.54 5.53
CA VAL A 209 -29.98 -0.99 5.71
C VAL A 209 -29.42 -0.28 6.94
N ASP A 210 -29.19 -1.04 7.99
CA ASP A 210 -28.57 -0.56 9.23
C ASP A 210 -27.12 -1.05 9.25
N ILE A 211 -26.17 -0.12 9.15
CA ILE A 211 -24.73 -0.39 9.17
C ILE A 211 -24.18 0.19 10.48
N SER A 212 -23.57 -0.66 11.29
CA SER A 212 -22.90 -0.27 12.52
C SER A 212 -21.46 -0.79 12.51
N SER A 213 -20.61 -0.28 13.40
CA SER A 213 -19.17 -0.60 13.40
C SER A 213 -18.84 -2.09 13.52
N GLY A 214 -19.76 -2.91 14.03
CA GLY A 214 -19.55 -4.36 14.17
C GLY A 214 -20.78 -5.20 13.88
N ALA A 215 -21.82 -4.65 13.24
CA ALA A 215 -23.00 -5.41 12.87
C ALA A 215 -23.68 -4.77 11.66
N ILE A 216 -24.34 -5.63 10.87
CA ILE A 216 -25.06 -5.21 9.67
C ILE A 216 -26.45 -5.86 9.65
N ARG A 217 -27.43 -5.10 9.16
CA ARG A 217 -28.79 -5.58 8.95
C ARG A 217 -29.34 -5.01 7.65
N VAL A 218 -29.83 -5.91 6.80
CA VAL A 218 -30.41 -5.61 5.49
C VAL A 218 -31.80 -6.23 5.44
N ALA A 219 -32.81 -5.39 5.24
CA ALA A 219 -34.18 -5.82 5.22
C ALA A 219 -34.99 -5.09 4.15
N VAL A 220 -36.03 -5.75 3.68
CA VAL A 220 -37.00 -5.21 2.73
C VAL A 220 -38.31 -4.93 3.44
N LEU A 221 -38.91 -3.78 3.13
CA LEU A 221 -40.17 -3.29 3.67
C LEU A 221 -41.28 -3.53 2.64
N GLU A 222 -42.19 -4.45 2.96
CA GLU A 222 -43.37 -4.78 2.15
C GLU A 222 -44.64 -4.41 2.93
N GLY A 223 -45.18 -3.23 2.64
CA GLY A 223 -46.34 -2.70 3.38
C GLY A 223 -45.98 -2.47 4.86
N SER A 224 -46.61 -3.23 5.75
CA SER A 224 -46.35 -3.19 7.20
C SER A 224 -45.40 -4.29 7.67
N SER A 225 -44.93 -5.15 6.77
CA SER A 225 -44.08 -6.30 7.08
C SER A 225 -42.64 -6.02 6.68
N GLN A 226 -41.69 -6.37 7.55
CA GLN A 226 -40.26 -6.28 7.29
C GLN A 226 -39.71 -7.70 7.11
N HIS A 227 -39.09 -7.97 5.97
CA HIS A 227 -38.40 -9.23 5.68
C HIS A 227 -36.89 -9.02 5.73
N VAL A 228 -36.21 -9.66 6.69
CA VAL A 228 -34.76 -9.56 6.85
C VAL A 228 -34.10 -10.48 5.83
N LEU A 229 -33.20 -9.93 5.02
CA LEU A 229 -32.42 -10.69 4.02
C LEU A 229 -31.07 -11.12 4.58
N MET A 230 -30.46 -10.27 5.40
CA MET A 230 -29.16 -10.50 6.01
C MET A 230 -29.13 -9.75 7.34
N GLU A 231 -28.74 -10.42 8.42
CA GLU A 231 -28.53 -9.78 9.71
C GLU A 231 -27.49 -10.57 10.49
N GLY A 232 -26.53 -9.86 11.10
CA GLY A 232 -25.55 -10.50 11.95
C GLY A 232 -24.46 -9.56 12.44
N LYS A 233 -23.62 -10.12 13.32
CA LYS A 233 -22.43 -9.46 13.85
C LYS A 233 -21.27 -9.66 12.87
N LEU A 234 -20.58 -8.58 12.53
CA LEU A 234 -19.42 -8.60 11.65
C LEU A 234 -18.23 -9.25 12.36
N THR A 235 -17.38 -9.96 11.61
CA THR A 235 -16.16 -10.60 12.15
C THR A 235 -15.11 -9.58 12.61
N HIS A 236 -15.00 -8.44 11.92
CA HIS A 236 -14.15 -7.33 12.32
C HIS A 236 -14.89 -5.99 12.30
N LYS A 237 -14.23 -4.96 12.83
CA LYS A 237 -14.79 -3.61 12.85
C LYS A 237 -14.64 -2.92 11.50
N ILE A 238 -15.63 -2.09 11.17
CA ILE A 238 -15.65 -1.27 9.96
C ILE A 238 -15.72 0.22 10.31
N ASN A 239 -15.29 1.05 9.37
CA ASN A 239 -15.52 2.49 9.42
C ASN A 239 -16.89 2.81 8.84
N THR A 240 -17.85 3.16 9.71
CA THR A 240 -19.22 3.46 9.30
C THR A 240 -19.36 4.78 8.55
N GLU A 241 -18.42 5.71 8.69
CA GLU A 241 -18.50 7.03 8.03
C GLU A 241 -18.15 6.96 6.55
N SER A 242 -17.23 6.05 6.18
CA SER A 242 -16.82 5.78 4.79
C SER A 242 -17.58 4.62 4.15
N SER A 243 -18.35 3.85 4.93
CA SER A 243 -19.20 2.79 4.41
C SER A 243 -20.50 3.33 3.82
N LEU A 244 -20.92 2.80 2.68
CA LEU A 244 -22.11 3.26 1.96
C LEU A 244 -22.90 2.10 1.38
N TRP A 245 -24.17 2.34 1.09
CA TRP A 245 -25.02 1.36 0.40
C TRP A 245 -25.83 2.03 -0.70
N SER A 246 -26.19 1.24 -1.70
CA SER A 246 -27.06 1.64 -2.80
C SER A 246 -28.00 0.50 -3.18
N LEU A 247 -29.11 0.84 -3.83
CA LEU A 247 -30.09 -0.13 -4.32
C LEU A 247 -30.03 -0.16 -5.84
N GLU A 248 -29.77 -1.33 -6.42
CA GLU A 248 -30.07 -1.61 -7.82
C GLU A 248 -31.53 -2.08 -7.96
N PRO A 249 -32.41 -1.29 -8.60
CA PRO A 249 -33.83 -1.60 -8.66
C PRO A 249 -34.12 -2.99 -9.25
N GLY A 250 -34.79 -3.83 -8.46
CA GLY A 250 -35.22 -5.18 -8.83
C GLY A 250 -34.08 -6.19 -9.00
N LYS A 251 -32.88 -5.89 -8.50
CA LYS A 251 -31.69 -6.74 -8.60
C LYS A 251 -31.08 -7.05 -7.24
N CYS A 252 -30.40 -6.08 -6.62
CA CYS A 252 -29.71 -6.29 -5.35
C CYS A 252 -29.51 -4.96 -4.59
N VAL A 253 -29.32 -5.09 -3.28
CA VAL A 253 -28.74 -4.04 -2.44
C VAL A 253 -27.22 -4.24 -2.47
N LEU A 254 -26.52 -3.19 -2.88
CA LEU A 254 -25.06 -3.15 -2.93
C LEU A 254 -24.56 -2.39 -1.69
N ILE A 255 -23.72 -3.03 -0.88
CA ILE A 255 -23.15 -2.46 0.32
C ILE A 255 -21.63 -2.46 0.17
N ASN A 256 -21.02 -1.30 0.32
CA ASN A 256 -19.58 -1.14 0.36
C ASN A 256 -19.18 -0.80 1.81
N LEU A 257 -18.42 -1.70 2.44
CA LEU A 257 -17.93 -1.51 3.80
C LEU A 257 -16.43 -1.21 3.75
N ASN A 258 -16.04 -0.12 4.38
CA ASN A 258 -14.63 0.23 4.54
C ASN A 258 -14.09 -0.40 5.82
N LYS A 259 -13.00 -1.15 5.73
CA LYS A 259 -12.45 -1.87 6.87
C LYS A 259 -11.85 -0.90 7.88
N GLY A 260 -12.00 -1.18 9.17
CA GLY A 260 -11.37 -0.38 10.22
C GLY A 260 -9.86 -0.61 10.30
N ASP A 261 -9.44 -1.85 10.02
CA ASP A 261 -8.05 -2.29 9.99
C ASP A 261 -7.81 -3.10 8.70
N GLU A 262 -6.57 -3.10 8.22
CA GLU A 262 -6.17 -3.70 6.95
C GLU A 262 -6.00 -5.24 7.01
N TYR A 263 -7.07 -5.95 7.41
CA TYR A 263 -7.10 -7.42 7.46
C TYR A 263 -7.86 -8.03 6.27
N TRP A 264 -7.42 -9.21 5.84
CA TRP A 264 -8.20 -10.07 4.96
C TRP A 264 -9.26 -10.80 5.79
N TRP A 265 -10.53 -10.59 5.46
CA TRP A 265 -11.64 -11.20 6.19
C TRP A 265 -11.84 -12.63 5.71
N ASN A 266 -12.00 -13.57 6.63
CA ASN A 266 -12.35 -14.95 6.31
C ASN A 266 -13.87 -15.17 6.18
N ALA A 267 -14.70 -14.29 6.74
CA ALA A 267 -16.15 -14.30 6.61
C ALA A 267 -16.72 -12.90 6.92
N ILE A 268 -17.93 -12.60 6.44
CA ILE A 268 -18.60 -11.33 6.75
C ILE A 268 -19.24 -11.40 8.14
N LEU A 269 -20.02 -12.46 8.42
CA LEU A 269 -20.71 -12.61 9.70
C LEU A 269 -20.06 -13.69 10.58
N GLU A 270 -20.16 -13.49 11.89
CA GLU A 270 -19.73 -14.50 12.86
C GLU A 270 -20.58 -15.77 12.75
N GLY A 271 -19.92 -16.94 12.72
CA GLY A 271 -20.58 -18.26 12.66
C GLY A 271 -20.85 -18.78 11.25
N GLU A 272 -20.49 -18.02 10.20
CA GLU A 272 -20.54 -18.50 8.82
C GLU A 272 -19.34 -19.37 8.46
N GLU A 273 -19.47 -20.10 7.35
CA GLU A 273 -18.34 -20.80 6.75
C GLU A 273 -17.24 -19.80 6.39
N GLN A 274 -16.00 -20.14 6.73
CA GLN A 274 -14.84 -19.28 6.53
C GLN A 274 -14.12 -19.65 5.24
N ILE A 275 -13.69 -18.64 4.49
CA ILE A 275 -12.77 -18.82 3.37
C ILE A 275 -11.34 -19.02 3.88
N ASP A 276 -10.57 -19.76 3.10
CA ASP A 276 -9.15 -19.97 3.37
C ASP A 276 -8.35 -18.77 2.86
N ILE A 277 -7.95 -17.89 3.79
CA ILE A 277 -7.20 -16.67 3.49
C ILE A 277 -5.88 -16.99 2.78
N ASP A 278 -5.28 -18.18 2.96
CA ASP A 278 -3.99 -18.49 2.32
C ASP A 278 -4.13 -18.88 0.85
N LYS A 279 -5.36 -19.15 0.38
CA LYS A 279 -5.66 -19.42 -1.02
C LYS A 279 -6.14 -18.20 -1.79
N ILE A 280 -6.29 -17.05 -1.14
CA ILE A 280 -6.76 -15.82 -1.79
C ILE A 280 -5.59 -15.05 -2.42
N ASN A 281 -5.88 -14.20 -3.41
CA ASN A 281 -4.88 -13.30 -3.96
C ASN A 281 -4.74 -12.07 -3.05
N LYS A 282 -3.66 -12.03 -2.26
CA LYS A 282 -3.37 -10.94 -1.31
C LYS A 282 -2.63 -9.76 -1.95
N GLU A 283 -2.69 -9.61 -3.26
CA GLU A 283 -2.07 -8.47 -3.96
C GLU A 283 -2.77 -7.16 -3.60
N ARG A 284 -1.97 -6.15 -3.26
CA ARG A 284 -2.40 -4.75 -3.05
C ARG A 284 -1.75 -3.89 -4.12
N SER A 285 -2.49 -2.92 -4.65
CA SER A 285 -1.94 -1.93 -5.58
C SER A 285 -0.91 -1.05 -4.88
N MET A 286 0.25 -0.88 -5.52
CA MET A 286 1.32 0.04 -5.08
C MET A 286 0.84 1.48 -4.88
N ALA A 287 -0.26 1.89 -5.54
CA ALA A 287 -0.82 3.23 -5.39
C ALA A 287 -1.53 3.46 -4.04
N THR A 288 -1.85 2.38 -3.32
CA THR A 288 -2.56 2.44 -2.04
C THR A 288 -1.64 2.28 -0.84
N VAL A 289 -0.35 2.04 -1.07
CA VAL A 289 0.70 1.91 -0.04
C VAL A 289 0.95 3.29 0.56
N ASP A 290 1.09 3.38 1.87
CA ASP A 290 1.35 4.66 2.53
C ASP A 290 2.85 5.05 2.50
N GLU A 291 3.18 6.29 2.90
CA GLU A 291 4.56 6.80 2.84
C GLU A 291 5.52 6.00 3.73
N GLU A 292 5.05 5.45 4.86
CA GLU A 292 5.87 4.69 5.79
C GLU A 292 6.20 3.31 5.22
N GLU A 293 5.20 2.62 4.69
CA GLU A 293 5.34 1.37 3.97
C GLU A 293 6.19 1.54 2.71
N HIS A 294 6.04 2.66 1.98
CA HIS A 294 6.89 2.98 0.83
C HIS A 294 8.36 3.07 1.22
N ALA A 295 8.70 3.72 2.33
CA ALA A 295 10.08 3.81 2.80
C ALA A 295 10.66 2.42 3.14
N VAL A 296 9.84 1.54 3.73
CA VAL A 296 10.23 0.15 4.01
C VAL A 296 10.44 -0.63 2.71
N LEU A 297 9.56 -0.47 1.73
CA LEU A 297 9.64 -1.17 0.45
C LEU A 297 10.83 -0.70 -0.40
N ASP A 298 11.10 0.60 -0.41
CA ASP A 298 12.28 1.19 -1.07
C ASP A 298 13.58 0.65 -0.46
N ARG A 299 13.63 0.58 0.88
CA ARG A 299 14.75 -0.03 1.60
C ARG A 299 14.94 -1.49 1.22
N LEU A 300 13.86 -2.30 1.23
CA LEU A 300 13.91 -3.70 0.85
C LEU A 300 14.39 -3.88 -0.60
N THR A 301 13.92 -3.03 -1.51
CA THR A 301 14.31 -3.04 -2.93
C THR A 301 15.79 -2.69 -3.09
N PHE A 302 16.27 -1.68 -2.37
CA PHE A 302 17.68 -1.33 -2.32
C PHE A 302 18.54 -2.48 -1.77
N ASP A 303 18.14 -3.08 -0.65
CA ASP A 303 18.87 -4.19 -0.01
C ASP A 303 18.93 -5.44 -0.90
N TYR A 304 17.86 -5.70 -1.65
CA TYR A 304 17.80 -6.76 -2.64
C TYR A 304 18.78 -6.52 -3.80
N HIS A 305 18.79 -5.31 -4.37
CA HIS A 305 19.75 -4.94 -5.42
C HIS A 305 21.21 -4.99 -4.93
N GLN A 306 21.49 -4.53 -3.72
CA GLN A 306 22.83 -4.60 -3.13
C GLN A 306 23.28 -6.06 -2.96
N LYS A 307 22.41 -6.92 -2.44
CA LYS A 307 22.68 -8.36 -2.27
C LYS A 307 23.01 -9.04 -3.60
N LEU A 308 22.26 -8.76 -4.67
CA LEU A 308 22.54 -9.30 -6.01
C LEU A 308 23.90 -8.84 -6.55
N GLN A 309 24.34 -7.63 -6.18
CA GLN A 309 25.62 -7.07 -6.58
C GLN A 309 26.77 -7.46 -5.62
N GLY A 310 26.51 -8.24 -4.57
CA GLY A 310 27.49 -8.55 -3.53
C GLY A 310 27.95 -7.31 -2.75
N LYS A 311 27.15 -6.24 -2.75
CA LYS A 311 27.40 -4.99 -2.03
C LYS A 311 26.70 -5.00 -0.67
N PRO A 312 27.20 -4.21 0.29
CA PRO A 312 26.63 -4.16 1.63
C PRO A 312 25.20 -3.62 1.63
N GLN A 313 24.34 -4.21 2.47
CA GLN A 313 22.94 -3.78 2.62
C GLN A 313 22.83 -2.47 3.41
N SER A 314 21.66 -1.85 3.43
CA SER A 314 21.39 -0.56 4.09
C SER A 314 21.75 -0.56 5.58
N HIS A 315 21.51 -1.66 6.29
CA HIS A 315 21.90 -1.80 7.69
C HIS A 315 23.43 -1.83 7.85
N GLU A 316 24.13 -2.58 7.00
CA GLU A 316 25.61 -2.66 7.01
C GLU A 316 26.23 -1.32 6.65
N LEU A 317 25.69 -0.62 5.64
CA LEU A 317 26.11 0.73 5.25
C LEU A 317 25.99 1.72 6.41
N LYS A 318 24.89 1.67 7.18
CA LYS A 318 24.70 2.54 8.35
C LYS A 318 25.71 2.22 9.45
N VAL A 319 25.99 0.94 9.73
CA VAL A 319 27.03 0.56 10.70
C VAL A 319 28.41 1.00 10.21
N HIS A 320 28.73 0.81 8.93
CA HIS A 320 29.98 1.28 8.34
C HIS A 320 30.13 2.80 8.48
N GLU A 321 29.05 3.56 8.29
CA GLU A 321 29.04 5.01 8.47
C GLU A 321 29.28 5.41 9.93
N MET A 322 28.61 4.74 10.87
CA MET A 322 28.82 4.96 12.32
C MET A 322 30.25 4.63 12.75
N LEU A 323 30.78 3.50 12.30
CA LEU A 323 32.16 3.08 12.59
C LEU A 323 33.17 4.06 11.98
N LYS A 324 32.95 4.49 10.73
CA LYS A 324 33.81 5.47 10.07
C LYS A 324 33.78 6.83 10.79
N LYS A 325 32.60 7.28 11.23
CA LYS A 325 32.48 8.52 12.02
C LYS A 325 33.25 8.44 13.34
N GLY A 326 33.16 7.30 14.04
CA GLY A 326 33.96 7.03 15.24
C GLY A 326 35.46 6.94 14.95
N TRP A 327 35.84 6.34 13.82
CA TRP A 327 37.23 6.21 13.36
C TRP A 327 37.91 7.56 13.16
N ASP A 328 37.18 8.53 12.59
CA ASP A 328 37.68 9.87 12.25
C ASP A 328 37.55 10.89 13.41
N THR A 329 36.95 10.51 14.53
CA THR A 329 36.74 11.39 15.70
C THR A 329 38.07 11.76 16.38
N GLU A 330 38.13 12.98 16.93
CA GLU A 330 39.29 13.52 17.61
C GLU A 330 39.59 12.76 18.92
N GLY A 331 40.79 12.19 19.04
CA GLY A 331 41.17 11.27 20.12
C GLY A 331 41.06 9.78 19.77
N SER A 332 40.55 9.43 18.57
CA SER A 332 40.56 8.05 18.08
C SER A 332 41.99 7.60 17.78
N PRO A 333 42.42 6.41 18.28
CA PRO A 333 43.74 5.84 17.97
C PRO A 333 43.88 5.45 16.49
N PHE A 334 42.79 5.47 15.73
CA PHE A 334 42.75 5.11 14.31
C PHE A 334 42.62 6.31 13.37
N ARG A 335 42.52 7.55 13.89
CA ARG A 335 42.36 8.77 13.10
C ARG A 335 43.48 8.90 12.06
N GLY A 336 43.10 9.03 10.79
CA GLY A 336 44.04 9.14 9.65
C GLY A 336 44.44 7.81 9.00
N GLN A 337 44.00 6.67 9.54
CA GLN A 337 44.11 5.37 8.87
C GLN A 337 42.93 5.17 7.89
N LYS A 338 43.13 4.43 6.80
CA LYS A 338 42.03 4.11 5.87
C LYS A 338 41.06 3.14 6.53
N PHE A 339 39.79 3.53 6.60
CA PHE A 339 38.69 2.65 7.00
C PHE A 339 38.42 1.62 5.90
N ASP A 340 38.53 0.33 6.22
CA ASP A 340 38.17 -0.78 5.34
C ASP A 340 36.88 -1.45 5.87
N PRO A 341 35.74 -1.28 5.18
CA PRO A 341 34.47 -1.89 5.58
C PRO A 341 34.48 -3.41 5.59
N SER A 342 35.33 -4.05 4.77
CA SER A 342 35.36 -5.53 4.64
C SER A 342 35.92 -6.25 5.87
N MET A 343 36.55 -5.51 6.80
CA MET A 343 37.06 -6.06 8.06
C MET A 343 35.96 -6.32 9.09
N PHE A 344 34.73 -5.86 8.85
CA PHE A 344 33.63 -5.95 9.81
C PHE A 344 32.53 -6.87 9.27
N ASN A 345 32.23 -7.93 10.02
CA ASN A 345 31.12 -8.82 9.70
C ASN A 345 29.90 -8.40 10.52
N ILE A 346 28.95 -7.73 9.87
CA ILE A 346 27.83 -7.08 10.54
C ILE A 346 26.61 -7.99 10.48
N SER A 347 26.11 -8.38 11.65
CA SER A 347 24.90 -9.19 11.76
C SER A 347 23.66 -8.34 11.43
N PRO A 348 22.61 -8.94 10.82
CA PRO A 348 21.36 -8.24 10.49
C PRO A 348 20.64 -7.56 11.67
N GLY A 349 20.92 -7.99 12.90
CA GLY A 349 20.37 -7.41 14.13
C GLY A 349 21.21 -6.30 14.79
N ALA A 350 22.33 -5.88 14.18
CA ALA A 350 23.27 -4.94 14.79
C ALA A 350 22.73 -3.50 14.92
N VAL A 351 21.65 -3.17 14.19
CA VAL A 351 21.02 -1.84 14.24
C VAL A 351 19.50 -1.99 14.23
N GLN A 352 18.85 -1.58 15.32
CA GLN A 352 17.43 -1.28 15.33
C GLN A 352 17.24 0.15 14.85
N PHE A 353 16.30 0.33 13.93
CA PHE A 353 15.95 1.64 13.36
C PHE A 353 14.81 2.26 14.15
#